data_AF-A0A2N1RQ21-F1
#
_entry.id   AF-A0A2N1RQ21-F1
#
_cell.length_a   1.000
_cell.length_b   1.000
_cell.length_c   1.000
_cell.angle_alpha   90.00
_cell.angle_beta   90.00
_cell.angle_gamma   90.00
#
_symmetry.space_group_name_H-M   'P 1'
#
loop_
_entity.id
_entity.type
_entity.pdbx_description
1 polymer ?
#
loop_
_entity_poly.entity_id
_entity_poly.type
_entity_poly.pdbx_seq_one_letter_code
_entity_poly.pdbx_strand_id
1 'polypeptide(L)'
;MFKKSAIISAIVFVIVICTTVVYFLTRGVTVESAIRDYEDGDYIEAIEALNSFVKTANYEEGEKIYYYRCKSLNTLAEELEDDYDDELKDASLENKDKPEFEKYKLKIEKKLQSINAKTGGDLEFIPAAKKSRIAPKGQFYNEFASRYRGSQFIEDLDFYEIKKAMASDQTRLFDYMNRFYKKYPGSSYTPQMISIIFDAIRDGAGGMEPNAEFLKSIIYNYAAKYPTSQEVSRLYISAGDSVNLRNAPGITGAPAGKTIKDELLIQIEKSMDMMQVGDSRDYWYKVSTLRGVKGWIFGKFLKPLDVQSITISNQQEIWSVEDFFTAWSDSNTPENWNHIKDADAGAISFKKISSGNIIVFNSKGIAHTGLYSRLNTSRTFKLMIRGRFISGAPVILAAYSMERGEVYHIKLEGEKVEVNGRSIPIHGTDWHNYELASEDGKFASFSIDGEMVSGRIPSVTDNIFSDRGVYMLYQYAGGVSSCEVEFIKIK
;
A
#
# COMPACT_ATOMS: atom_id res chain seq x y z
N MET A 1 -11.06 -74.88 -13.84
CA MET A 1 -11.53 -73.75 -14.66
C MET A 1 -11.50 -72.45 -13.83
N PHE A 2 -10.34 -72.11 -13.24
CA PHE A 2 -10.19 -70.92 -12.40
C PHE A 2 -9.83 -69.69 -13.24
N LYS A 3 -10.88 -68.97 -13.59
CA LYS A 3 -11.02 -67.52 -13.79
C LYS A 3 -9.77 -66.76 -14.25
N LYS A 4 -9.51 -66.79 -15.57
CA LYS A 4 -8.75 -65.74 -16.27
C LYS A 4 -9.27 -64.32 -15.92
N SER A 5 -10.54 -64.18 -15.53
CA SER A 5 -11.10 -62.91 -15.08
C SER A 5 -10.49 -62.40 -13.77
N ALA A 6 -10.08 -63.27 -12.84
CA ALA A 6 -9.51 -62.84 -11.55
C ALA A 6 -8.12 -62.22 -11.72
N ILE A 7 -7.32 -62.78 -12.64
CA ILE A 7 -5.98 -62.26 -12.97
C ILE A 7 -6.10 -60.93 -13.71
N ILE A 8 -7.04 -60.82 -14.66
CA ILE A 8 -7.28 -59.56 -15.38
C ILE A 8 -7.80 -58.47 -14.42
N SER A 9 -8.72 -58.79 -13.51
CA SER A 9 -9.20 -57.85 -12.49
C SER A 9 -8.09 -57.41 -11.53
N ALA A 10 -7.18 -58.30 -11.13
CA ALA A 10 -6.04 -57.95 -10.29
C ALA A 10 -5.05 -57.03 -11.02
N ILE A 11 -4.77 -57.28 -12.30
CA ILE A 11 -3.90 -56.43 -13.12
C ILE A 11 -4.52 -55.04 -13.33
N VAL A 12 -5.82 -54.97 -13.62
CA VAL A 12 -6.53 -53.69 -13.75
C VAL A 12 -6.53 -52.93 -12.43
N PHE A 13 -6.73 -53.61 -11.30
CA PHE A 13 -6.69 -52.99 -9.98
C PHE A 13 -5.30 -52.44 -9.63
N VAL A 14 -4.23 -53.18 -9.95
CA VAL A 14 -2.84 -52.70 -9.79
C VAL A 14 -2.57 -51.52 -10.71
N ILE A 15 -3.04 -51.54 -11.96
CA ILE A 15 -2.88 -50.41 -12.89
C ILE A 15 -3.66 -49.18 -12.39
N VAL A 16 -4.87 -49.36 -11.85
CA VAL A 16 -5.67 -48.26 -11.25
C VAL A 16 -4.98 -47.70 -10.01
N ILE A 17 -4.44 -48.55 -9.13
CA ILE A 17 -3.65 -48.08 -7.98
C ILE A 17 -2.38 -47.37 -8.45
N CYS A 18 -1.63 -47.93 -9.39
CA CYS A 18 -0.43 -47.30 -9.92
C CYS A 18 -0.75 -45.98 -10.63
N THR A 19 -1.83 -45.89 -11.40
CA THR A 19 -2.24 -44.64 -12.06
C THR A 19 -2.79 -43.63 -11.07
N THR A 20 -3.46 -44.04 -9.99
CA THR A 20 -3.92 -43.15 -8.92
C THR A 20 -2.75 -42.63 -8.08
N VAL A 21 -1.81 -43.51 -7.72
CA VAL A 21 -0.58 -43.16 -7.01
C VAL A 21 0.30 -42.27 -7.88
N VAL A 22 0.44 -42.57 -9.17
CA VAL A 22 1.14 -41.70 -10.12
C VAL A 22 0.39 -40.38 -10.28
N TYR A 23 -0.94 -40.35 -10.41
CA TYR A 23 -1.74 -39.12 -10.50
C TYR A 23 -1.63 -38.23 -9.25
N PHE A 24 -1.56 -38.82 -8.05
CA PHE A 24 -1.30 -38.09 -6.81
C PHE A 24 0.16 -37.65 -6.66
N LEU A 25 1.13 -38.45 -7.13
CA LEU A 25 2.54 -38.10 -7.17
C LEU A 25 2.91 -37.11 -8.30
N THR A 26 2.09 -36.99 -9.34
CA THR A 26 2.28 -36.10 -10.50
C THR A 26 1.37 -34.87 -10.51
N ARG A 27 0.49 -34.69 -9.49
CA ARG A 27 0.02 -33.35 -9.15
C ARG A 27 1.23 -32.57 -8.65
N GLY A 28 1.97 -31.99 -9.60
CA GLY A 28 3.09 -31.12 -9.31
C GLY A 28 2.64 -30.10 -8.28
N VAL A 29 3.46 -29.87 -7.26
CA VAL A 29 3.26 -28.75 -6.35
C VAL A 29 3.13 -27.51 -7.24
N THR A 30 2.03 -26.77 -7.07
CA THR A 30 1.71 -25.54 -7.80
C THR A 30 1.71 -24.39 -6.80
N VAL A 31 1.76 -23.15 -7.30
CA VAL A 31 1.58 -21.98 -6.44
C VAL A 31 0.23 -22.05 -5.72
N GLU A 32 -0.82 -22.51 -6.41
CA GLU A 32 -2.17 -22.66 -5.86
C GLU A 32 -2.30 -23.80 -4.85
N SER A 33 -1.46 -24.85 -4.91
CA SER A 33 -1.43 -25.85 -3.83
C SER A 33 -0.73 -25.27 -2.61
N ALA A 34 0.39 -24.56 -2.78
CA ALA A 34 1.10 -23.94 -1.67
C ALA A 34 0.26 -22.85 -0.96
N ILE A 35 -0.59 -22.13 -1.71
CA ILE A 35 -1.56 -21.19 -1.14
C ILE A 35 -2.64 -21.95 -0.35
N ARG A 36 -3.10 -23.12 -0.83
CA ARG A 36 -4.04 -23.96 -0.07
C ARG A 36 -3.43 -24.47 1.22
N ASP A 37 -2.15 -24.88 1.20
CA ASP A 37 -1.44 -25.29 2.41
C ASP A 37 -1.41 -24.12 3.43
N TYR A 38 -1.24 -22.87 2.98
CA TYR A 38 -1.40 -21.69 3.84
C TYR A 38 -2.83 -21.54 4.39
N GLU A 39 -3.85 -21.68 3.55
CA GLU A 39 -5.26 -21.55 3.95
C GLU A 39 -5.72 -22.64 4.92
N ASP A 40 -5.14 -23.84 4.81
CA ASP A 40 -5.40 -24.99 5.67
C ASP A 40 -4.63 -24.93 7.01
N GLY A 41 -3.71 -23.97 7.17
CA GLY A 41 -2.90 -23.76 8.37
C GLY A 41 -1.53 -24.45 8.36
N ASP A 42 -1.18 -25.15 7.28
CA ASP A 42 0.09 -25.86 7.11
C ASP A 42 1.22 -24.90 6.66
N TYR A 43 1.49 -23.86 7.46
CA TYR A 43 2.36 -22.75 7.07
C TYR A 43 3.80 -23.15 6.74
N ILE A 44 4.35 -24.18 7.40
CA ILE A 44 5.71 -24.67 7.12
C ILE A 44 5.77 -25.28 5.72
N GLU A 45 4.81 -26.14 5.38
CA GLU A 45 4.73 -26.80 4.07
C GLU A 45 4.49 -25.76 2.96
N ALA A 46 3.61 -24.79 3.23
CA ALA A 46 3.39 -23.65 2.34
C ALA A 46 4.70 -22.90 2.04
N ILE A 47 5.51 -22.56 3.05
CA ILE A 47 6.77 -21.83 2.85
C ILE A 47 7.78 -22.69 2.06
N GLU A 48 7.92 -23.99 2.39
CA GLU A 48 8.83 -24.89 1.70
C GLU A 48 8.46 -25.02 0.21
N ALA A 49 7.17 -25.20 -0.09
CA ALA A 49 6.66 -25.24 -1.46
C ALA A 49 6.92 -23.90 -2.19
N LEU A 50 6.57 -22.77 -1.58
CA LEU A 50 6.76 -21.44 -2.17
C LEU A 50 8.23 -21.11 -2.46
N ASN A 51 9.15 -21.48 -1.56
CA ASN A 51 10.59 -21.31 -1.77
C ASN A 51 11.10 -22.04 -3.02
N SER A 52 10.52 -23.19 -3.36
CA SER A 52 10.90 -23.95 -4.55
C SER A 52 10.55 -23.21 -5.86
N PHE A 53 9.49 -22.40 -5.85
CA PHE A 53 9.01 -21.67 -7.04
C PHE A 53 9.71 -20.34 -7.29
N VAL A 54 10.36 -19.74 -6.29
CA VAL A 54 11.02 -18.42 -6.39
C VAL A 54 11.97 -18.31 -7.59
N LYS A 55 12.62 -19.42 -7.96
CA LYS A 55 13.62 -19.46 -9.05
C LYS A 55 13.00 -19.56 -10.45
N THR A 56 11.79 -20.08 -10.57
CA THR A 56 11.14 -20.40 -11.84
C THR A 56 9.92 -19.54 -12.14
N ALA A 57 9.41 -18.82 -11.13
CA ALA A 57 8.23 -17.99 -11.28
C ALA A 57 8.47 -16.82 -12.24
N ASN A 58 7.45 -16.52 -13.04
CA ASN A 58 7.37 -15.26 -13.77
C ASN A 58 7.13 -14.10 -12.78
N TYR A 59 7.08 -12.86 -13.27
CA TYR A 59 6.98 -11.69 -12.39
C TYR A 59 5.67 -11.68 -11.56
N GLU A 60 4.52 -11.96 -12.17
CA GLU A 60 3.21 -11.94 -11.49
C GLU A 60 3.06 -13.08 -10.47
N GLU A 61 3.45 -14.30 -10.84
CA GLU A 61 3.47 -15.45 -9.93
C GLU A 61 4.49 -15.21 -8.80
N GLY A 62 5.63 -14.62 -9.14
CA GLY A 62 6.67 -14.25 -8.18
C GLY A 62 6.11 -13.34 -7.10
N GLU A 63 5.44 -12.25 -7.48
CA GLU A 63 4.85 -11.30 -6.52
C GLU A 63 3.94 -12.00 -5.50
N LYS A 64 3.05 -12.90 -5.96
CA LYS A 64 2.19 -13.71 -5.09
C LYS A 64 2.99 -14.66 -4.21
N ILE A 65 4.00 -15.34 -4.75
CA ILE A 65 4.86 -16.25 -3.99
C ILE A 65 5.52 -15.53 -2.82
N TYR A 66 6.08 -14.35 -3.07
CA TYR A 66 6.71 -13.54 -2.04
C TYR A 66 5.72 -13.05 -0.99
N TYR A 67 4.52 -12.60 -1.41
CA TYR A 67 3.45 -12.22 -0.50
C TYR A 67 3.06 -13.36 0.44
N TYR A 68 2.78 -14.54 -0.10
CA TYR A 68 2.38 -15.69 0.72
C TYR A 68 3.53 -16.24 1.57
N ARG A 69 4.80 -16.15 1.14
CA ARG A 69 5.95 -16.46 2.02
C ARG A 69 5.95 -15.59 3.26
N CYS A 70 5.76 -14.28 3.10
CA CYS A 70 5.68 -13.34 4.22
C CYS A 70 4.46 -13.64 5.11
N LYS A 71 3.30 -13.84 4.49
CA LYS A 71 2.04 -14.09 5.19
C LYS A 71 2.07 -15.38 6.01
N SER A 72 2.56 -16.47 5.41
CA SER A 72 2.74 -17.76 6.10
C SER A 72 3.71 -17.63 7.28
N LEU A 73 4.84 -16.93 7.12
CA LEU A 73 5.80 -16.75 8.21
C LEU A 73 5.24 -15.90 9.36
N ASN A 74 4.52 -14.82 9.04
CA ASN A 74 3.86 -13.97 10.03
C ASN A 74 2.76 -14.72 10.79
N THR A 75 1.95 -15.51 10.08
CA THR A 75 0.84 -16.27 10.68
C THR A 75 1.38 -17.45 11.51
N LEU A 76 2.44 -18.11 11.04
CA LEU A 76 3.16 -19.12 11.82
C LEU A 76 3.75 -18.53 13.11
N ALA A 77 4.27 -17.30 13.06
CA ALA A 77 4.74 -16.64 14.28
C ALA A 77 3.60 -16.45 15.30
N GLU A 78 2.41 -16.09 14.85
CA GLU A 78 1.22 -15.92 15.69
C GLU A 78 0.74 -17.25 16.28
N GLU A 79 0.66 -18.31 15.47
CA GLU A 79 0.33 -19.66 15.96
C GLU A 79 1.32 -20.12 17.03
N LEU A 80 2.62 -19.87 16.83
CA LEU A 80 3.64 -20.18 17.83
C LEU A 80 3.50 -19.31 19.10
N GLU A 81 3.03 -18.06 18.99
CA GLU A 81 2.77 -17.21 20.17
C GLU A 81 1.58 -17.70 21.01
N ASP A 82 0.63 -18.38 20.38
CA ASP A 82 -0.50 -19.01 21.04
C ASP A 82 -0.09 -20.37 21.65
N ASP A 83 0.64 -21.20 20.90
CA ASP A 83 1.16 -22.49 21.36
C ASP A 83 2.08 -22.38 22.57
N TYR A 84 2.86 -21.28 22.65
CA TYR A 84 3.82 -21.00 23.73
C TYR A 84 3.35 -19.86 24.65
N ASP A 85 2.05 -19.59 24.76
CA ASP A 85 1.53 -18.43 25.52
C ASP A 85 2.06 -18.37 26.97
N ASP A 86 2.05 -19.51 27.68
CA ASP A 86 2.52 -19.60 29.06
C ASP A 86 4.06 -19.44 29.14
N GLU A 87 4.80 -20.13 28.29
CA GLU A 87 6.26 -20.00 28.24
C GLU A 87 6.73 -18.58 27.88
N LEU A 88 5.98 -17.87 27.03
CA LEU A 88 6.28 -16.49 26.65
C LEU A 88 6.00 -15.49 27.78
N LYS A 89 5.02 -15.77 28.65
CA LYS A 89 4.77 -15.00 29.89
C LYS A 89 5.87 -15.24 30.92
N ASP A 90 6.25 -16.50 31.11
CA ASP A 90 7.34 -16.86 32.04
C ASP A 90 8.70 -16.35 31.54
N ALA A 91 8.91 -16.29 30.22
CA ALA A 91 10.07 -15.68 29.59
C ALA A 91 9.94 -14.17 29.34
N SER A 92 9.13 -13.45 30.11
CA SER A 92 9.02 -11.98 30.01
C SER A 92 10.15 -11.23 30.72
N LEU A 93 10.40 -9.98 30.35
CA LEU A 93 11.43 -9.14 30.97
C LEU A 93 11.16 -8.87 32.45
N GLU A 94 9.91 -8.88 32.89
CA GLU A 94 9.54 -8.80 34.32
C GLU A 94 10.03 -10.02 35.12
N ASN A 95 10.25 -11.15 34.46
CA ASN A 95 10.76 -12.40 35.04
C ASN A 95 12.25 -12.63 34.75
N LYS A 96 12.99 -11.66 34.20
CA LYS A 96 14.36 -11.82 33.71
C LYS A 96 15.34 -12.47 34.70
N ASP A 97 15.19 -12.19 35.99
CA ASP A 97 16.09 -12.71 37.04
C ASP A 97 15.70 -14.12 37.53
N LYS A 98 14.59 -14.68 37.03
CA LYS A 98 14.11 -16.01 37.40
C LYS A 98 14.70 -17.08 36.47
N PRO A 99 15.03 -18.28 36.97
CA PRO A 99 15.60 -19.35 36.14
C PRO A 99 14.66 -19.81 35.02
N GLU A 100 13.35 -19.64 35.19
CA GLU A 100 12.31 -19.92 34.20
C GLU A 100 12.53 -19.10 32.92
N PHE A 101 13.01 -17.85 33.03
CA PHE A 101 13.24 -16.98 31.88
C PHE A 101 14.21 -17.61 30.89
N GLU A 102 15.43 -17.94 31.35
CA GLU A 102 16.45 -18.53 30.48
C GLU A 102 16.06 -19.94 30.01
N LYS A 103 15.39 -20.73 30.85
CA LYS A 103 14.90 -22.06 30.47
C LYS A 103 13.93 -21.99 29.29
N TYR A 104 12.91 -21.13 29.37
CA TYR A 104 11.88 -21.04 28.34
C TYR A 104 12.35 -20.29 27.10
N LYS A 105 13.18 -19.25 27.27
CA LYS A 105 13.86 -18.59 26.15
C LYS A 105 14.65 -19.59 25.30
N LEU A 106 15.52 -20.40 25.91
CA LEU A 106 16.31 -21.41 25.18
C LEU A 106 15.42 -22.49 24.52
N LYS A 107 14.33 -22.89 25.18
CA LYS A 107 13.35 -23.84 24.61
C LYS A 107 12.75 -23.28 23.32
N ILE A 108 12.29 -22.03 23.35
CA ILE A 108 11.66 -21.36 22.21
C ILE A 108 12.70 -21.10 21.12
N GLU A 109 13.86 -20.53 21.44
CA GLU A 109 14.93 -20.26 20.48
C GLU A 109 15.36 -21.53 19.71
N LYS A 110 15.46 -22.67 20.39
CA LYS A 110 15.77 -23.96 19.74
C LYS A 110 14.68 -24.41 18.76
N LYS A 111 13.40 -24.20 19.11
CA LYS A 111 12.27 -24.49 18.21
C LYS A 111 12.29 -23.55 16.99
N LEU A 112 12.50 -22.26 17.20
CA LEU A 112 12.59 -21.25 16.13
C LEU A 112 13.76 -21.56 15.18
N GLN A 113 14.93 -21.93 15.69
CA GLN A 113 16.07 -22.35 14.86
C GLN A 113 15.73 -23.56 13.98
N SER A 114 15.02 -24.56 14.52
CA SER A 114 14.59 -25.71 13.73
C SER A 114 13.59 -25.35 12.64
N ILE A 115 12.70 -24.38 12.88
CA ILE A 115 11.73 -23.92 11.88
C ILE A 115 12.45 -23.10 10.80
N ASN A 116 13.31 -22.17 11.19
CA ASN A 116 14.10 -21.35 10.27
C ASN A 116 15.00 -22.21 9.37
N ALA A 117 15.57 -23.29 9.89
CA ALA A 117 16.37 -24.22 9.10
C ALA A 117 15.58 -24.94 7.99
N LYS A 118 14.28 -25.21 8.22
CA LYS A 118 13.38 -25.83 7.23
C LYS A 118 12.85 -24.81 6.24
N THR A 119 12.33 -23.72 6.75
CA THR A 119 11.60 -22.70 5.98
C THR A 119 12.53 -21.70 5.30
N GLY A 120 13.79 -21.59 5.69
CA GLY A 120 14.68 -20.50 5.28
C GLY A 120 14.25 -19.12 5.80
N GLY A 121 13.28 -19.08 6.73
CA GLY A 121 12.81 -17.87 7.40
C GLY A 121 13.72 -17.46 8.56
N ASP A 122 13.27 -16.46 9.32
CA ASP A 122 14.08 -15.74 10.29
C ASP A 122 13.31 -15.36 11.56
N LEU A 123 12.46 -16.28 12.05
CA LEU A 123 11.74 -16.10 13.31
C LEU A 123 12.72 -15.93 14.49
N GLU A 124 12.41 -14.99 15.37
CA GLU A 124 13.19 -14.68 16.56
C GLU A 124 12.31 -14.47 17.79
N PHE A 125 12.87 -14.83 18.95
CA PHE A 125 12.34 -14.49 20.26
C PHE A 125 12.65 -13.03 20.62
N ILE A 126 11.62 -12.24 20.89
CA ILE A 126 11.73 -10.82 21.24
C ILE A 126 11.32 -10.64 22.71
N PRO A 127 12.27 -10.36 23.62
CA PRO A 127 11.94 -10.08 25.01
C PRO A 127 11.03 -8.85 25.14
N ALA A 128 9.95 -8.97 25.89
CA ALA A 128 9.05 -7.84 26.18
C ALA A 128 8.57 -7.86 27.65
N ALA A 129 8.05 -6.72 28.13
CA ALA A 129 7.79 -6.48 29.55
C ALA A 129 6.87 -7.55 30.19
N LYS A 130 5.67 -7.73 29.64
CA LYS A 130 4.62 -8.59 30.22
C LYS A 130 4.53 -9.99 29.60
N LYS A 131 4.75 -10.07 28.28
CA LYS A 131 4.75 -11.31 27.49
C LYS A 131 5.76 -11.11 26.37
N SER A 132 6.77 -11.97 26.31
CA SER A 132 7.73 -11.97 25.20
C SER A 132 7.04 -12.40 23.90
N ARG A 133 7.64 -12.08 22.76
CA ARG A 133 7.02 -12.25 21.44
C ARG A 133 7.85 -13.10 20.50
N ILE A 134 7.20 -13.60 19.46
CA ILE A 134 7.84 -14.25 18.33
C ILE A 134 7.51 -13.43 17.09
N ALA A 135 8.54 -13.03 16.33
CA ALA A 135 8.34 -12.32 15.08
C ALA A 135 9.49 -12.59 14.10
N PRO A 136 9.27 -12.47 12.79
CA PRO A 136 10.34 -12.52 11.80
C PRO A 136 11.23 -11.26 11.88
N LYS A 137 12.53 -11.40 11.55
CA LYS A 137 13.45 -10.25 11.39
C LYS A 137 13.22 -9.48 10.09
N GLY A 138 12.36 -9.97 9.22
CA GLY A 138 11.95 -9.29 7.99
C GLY A 138 12.75 -9.70 6.74
N GLN A 139 13.49 -10.81 6.76
CA GLN A 139 14.24 -11.32 5.61
C GLN A 139 13.33 -11.48 4.38
N PHE A 140 12.22 -12.20 4.51
CA PHE A 140 11.29 -12.39 3.39
C PHE A 140 10.64 -11.08 2.95
N TYR A 141 10.26 -10.22 3.90
CA TYR A 141 9.69 -8.92 3.58
C TYR A 141 10.69 -8.03 2.83
N ASN A 142 11.94 -7.98 3.26
CA ASN A 142 12.99 -7.19 2.61
C ASN A 142 13.31 -7.73 1.22
N GLU A 143 13.34 -9.06 1.07
CA GLU A 143 13.48 -9.71 -0.23
C GLU A 143 12.31 -9.32 -1.15
N PHE A 144 11.08 -9.34 -0.62
CA PHE A 144 9.88 -8.94 -1.35
C PHE A 144 9.90 -7.47 -1.76
N ALA A 145 10.12 -6.57 -0.78
CA ALA A 145 10.10 -5.13 -0.96
C ALA A 145 11.22 -4.62 -1.88
N SER A 146 12.39 -5.26 -1.85
CA SER A 146 13.47 -4.91 -2.77
C SER A 146 13.14 -5.26 -4.22
N ARG A 147 12.43 -6.36 -4.45
CA ARG A 147 12.15 -6.91 -5.80
C ARG A 147 10.85 -6.39 -6.42
N TYR A 148 9.85 -6.08 -5.60
CA TYR A 148 8.51 -5.68 -6.04
C TYR A 148 8.09 -4.34 -5.40
N ARG A 149 8.96 -3.32 -5.48
CA ARG A 149 8.68 -1.96 -5.00
C ARG A 149 7.34 -1.46 -5.56
N GLY A 150 6.48 -0.93 -4.68
CA GLY A 150 5.15 -0.43 -5.06
C GLY A 150 4.06 -1.51 -5.15
N SER A 151 4.37 -2.78 -4.84
CA SER A 151 3.37 -3.85 -4.79
C SER A 151 2.26 -3.56 -3.78
N GLN A 152 1.00 -3.74 -4.20
CA GLN A 152 -0.15 -3.66 -3.30
C GLN A 152 -0.13 -4.77 -2.24
N PHE A 153 0.50 -5.91 -2.51
CA PHE A 153 0.65 -6.96 -1.52
C PHE A 153 1.62 -6.55 -0.39
N ILE A 154 2.61 -5.70 -0.67
CA ILE A 154 3.43 -5.10 0.39
C ILE A 154 2.59 -4.13 1.21
N GLU A 155 1.78 -3.29 0.56
CA GLU A 155 0.83 -2.42 1.24
C GLU A 155 -0.14 -3.22 2.12
N ASP A 156 -0.64 -4.36 1.65
CA ASP A 156 -1.51 -5.25 2.43
C ASP A 156 -0.80 -5.84 3.66
N LEU A 157 0.45 -6.28 3.52
CA LEU A 157 1.28 -6.74 4.64
C LEU A 157 1.52 -5.62 5.66
N ASP A 158 1.84 -4.40 5.20
CA ASP A 158 2.04 -3.25 6.09
C ASP A 158 0.73 -2.85 6.80
N PHE A 159 -0.42 -2.99 6.12
CA PHE A 159 -1.72 -2.74 6.73
C PHE A 159 -2.11 -3.82 7.74
N TYR A 160 -1.73 -5.08 7.49
CA TYR A 160 -1.91 -6.19 8.43
C TYR A 160 -1.25 -5.90 9.78
N GLU A 161 -0.05 -5.31 9.78
CA GLU A 161 0.65 -4.91 11.00
C GLU A 161 -0.15 -3.88 11.83
N ILE A 162 -0.93 -3.00 11.20
CA ILE A 162 -1.84 -2.09 11.92
C ILE A 162 -2.94 -2.87 12.63
N LYS A 163 -3.53 -3.87 11.96
CA LYS A 163 -4.56 -4.73 12.58
C LYS A 163 -3.99 -5.51 13.76
N LYS A 164 -2.76 -6.00 13.64
CA LYS A 164 -2.05 -6.67 14.75
C LYS A 164 -1.76 -5.72 15.91
N ALA A 165 -1.33 -4.50 15.62
CA ALA A 165 -1.12 -3.46 16.62
C ALA A 165 -2.42 -3.10 17.35
N MET A 166 -3.57 -3.10 16.67
CA MET A 166 -4.88 -2.87 17.30
C MET A 166 -5.20 -3.91 18.39
N ALA A 167 -4.80 -5.17 18.19
CA ALA A 167 -5.02 -6.24 19.16
C ALA A 167 -4.00 -6.24 20.31
N SER A 168 -2.74 -5.85 20.03
CA SER A 168 -1.60 -6.08 20.93
C SER A 168 -1.00 -4.82 21.57
N ASP A 169 -1.13 -3.64 20.96
CA ASP A 169 -0.55 -2.37 21.42
C ASP A 169 -1.40 -1.16 20.98
N GLN A 170 -2.56 -0.99 21.62
CA GLN A 170 -3.47 0.13 21.36
C GLN A 170 -2.82 1.50 21.61
N THR A 171 -1.77 1.58 22.43
CA THR A 171 -1.13 2.87 22.77
C THR A 171 -0.36 3.46 21.60
N ARG A 172 0.18 2.61 20.72
CA ARG A 172 0.96 3.01 19.54
C ARG A 172 0.19 2.89 18.23
N LEU A 173 -1.09 2.51 18.28
CA LEU A 173 -1.93 2.31 17.09
C LEU A 173 -1.83 3.48 16.11
N PHE A 174 -2.00 4.72 16.60
CA PHE A 174 -1.95 5.91 15.75
C PHE A 174 -0.55 6.18 15.16
N ASP A 175 0.53 5.76 15.83
CA ASP A 175 1.89 5.88 15.28
C ASP A 175 2.11 4.92 14.11
N TYR A 176 1.58 3.69 14.20
CA TYR A 176 1.59 2.74 13.09
C TYR A 176 0.77 3.26 11.92
N MET A 177 -0.42 3.78 12.18
CA MET A 177 -1.29 4.38 11.16
C MET A 177 -0.66 5.59 10.47
N ASN A 178 -0.02 6.48 11.24
CA ASN A 178 0.67 7.65 10.70
C ASN A 178 1.81 7.25 9.76
N ARG A 179 2.64 6.27 10.17
CA ARG A 179 3.72 5.74 9.32
C ARG A 179 3.19 5.12 8.03
N PHE A 180 2.13 4.32 8.13
CA PHE A 180 1.49 3.71 6.96
C PHE A 180 0.94 4.77 6.00
N TYR A 181 0.18 5.75 6.51
CA TYR A 181 -0.44 6.77 5.67
C TYR A 181 0.59 7.70 5.00
N LYS A 182 1.71 7.98 5.68
CA LYS A 182 2.84 8.71 5.08
C LYS A 182 3.52 7.94 3.96
N LYS A 183 3.62 6.60 4.11
CA LYS A 183 4.21 5.72 3.10
C LYS A 183 3.28 5.53 1.90
N TYR A 184 1.97 5.47 2.14
CA TYR A 184 0.93 5.21 1.13
C TYR A 184 -0.16 6.29 1.14
N PRO A 185 0.15 7.54 0.77
CA PRO A 185 -0.86 8.58 0.66
C PRO A 185 -1.89 8.18 -0.41
N GLY A 186 -3.17 8.15 -0.06
CA GLY A 186 -4.24 7.74 -0.99
C GLY A 186 -4.52 6.24 -1.04
N SER A 187 -3.94 5.45 -0.13
CA SER A 187 -4.21 4.02 0.06
C SER A 187 -5.70 3.66 -0.02
N SER A 188 -5.99 2.51 -0.65
CA SER A 188 -7.33 1.93 -0.68
C SER A 188 -7.85 1.52 0.70
N TYR A 189 -6.96 1.38 1.69
CA TYR A 189 -7.28 1.09 3.08
C TYR A 189 -7.71 2.32 3.89
N THR A 190 -7.66 3.53 3.32
CA THR A 190 -8.07 4.77 4.02
C THR A 190 -9.46 4.66 4.68
N PRO A 191 -10.52 4.13 4.03
CA PRO A 191 -11.81 3.97 4.70
C PRO A 191 -11.75 3.07 5.94
N GLN A 192 -10.98 1.98 5.87
CA GLN A 192 -10.81 1.04 6.99
C GLN A 192 -10.01 1.68 8.13
N MET A 193 -8.99 2.50 7.81
CA MET A 193 -8.28 3.32 8.79
C MET A 193 -9.23 4.28 9.51
N ILE A 194 -10.17 4.91 8.79
CA ILE A 194 -11.16 5.80 9.40
C ILE A 194 -12.08 5.02 10.34
N SER A 195 -12.55 3.84 9.96
CA SER A 195 -13.33 2.97 10.86
C SER A 195 -12.53 2.63 12.13
N ILE A 196 -11.25 2.23 12.00
CA ILE A 196 -10.37 1.95 13.15
C ILE A 196 -10.21 3.18 14.04
N ILE A 197 -10.01 4.37 13.46
CA ILE A 197 -9.91 5.62 14.23
C ILE A 197 -11.19 5.87 15.02
N PHE A 198 -12.35 5.73 14.39
CA PHE A 198 -13.64 5.97 15.04
C PHE A 198 -13.93 4.96 16.14
N ASP A 199 -13.60 3.69 15.91
CA ASP A 199 -13.73 2.62 16.91
C ASP A 199 -12.78 2.85 18.09
N ALA A 200 -11.50 3.13 17.83
CA ALA A 200 -10.52 3.46 18.86
C ALA A 200 -10.94 4.68 19.69
N ILE A 201 -11.49 5.72 19.03
CA ILE A 201 -12.01 6.91 19.72
C ILE A 201 -13.25 6.60 20.53
N ARG A 202 -14.18 5.78 20.04
CA ARG A 202 -15.35 5.33 20.82
C ARG A 202 -14.89 4.59 22.08
N ASP A 203 -13.97 3.65 21.91
CA ASP A 203 -13.53 2.72 22.96
C ASP A 203 -12.55 3.38 23.94
N GLY A 204 -11.99 4.55 23.60
CA GLY A 204 -11.17 5.35 24.50
C GLY A 204 -9.69 5.03 24.47
N ALA A 205 -9.18 4.66 23.30
CA ALA A 205 -7.75 4.53 23.05
C ALA A 205 -6.99 5.81 23.41
N GLY A 206 -5.81 5.65 24.01
CA GLY A 206 -4.85 6.73 24.24
C GLY A 206 -4.06 7.10 22.98
N GLY A 207 -3.11 8.04 23.11
CA GLY A 207 -2.13 8.33 22.04
C GLY A 207 -2.62 9.21 20.88
N MET A 208 -3.81 9.81 21.00
CA MET A 208 -4.34 10.70 19.96
C MET A 208 -3.60 12.06 19.88
N GLU A 209 -3.28 12.67 21.02
CA GLU A 209 -2.73 14.03 21.08
C GLU A 209 -1.42 14.20 20.27
N PRO A 210 -0.41 13.32 20.38
CA PRO A 210 0.80 13.40 19.54
C PRO A 210 0.51 13.26 18.03
N ASN A 211 -0.64 12.67 17.68
CA ASN A 211 -1.05 12.36 16.32
C ASN A 211 -2.22 13.24 15.84
N ALA A 212 -2.59 14.30 16.56
CA ALA A 212 -3.81 15.06 16.28
C ALA A 212 -3.83 15.68 14.86
N GLU A 213 -2.70 16.23 14.39
CA GLU A 213 -2.60 16.79 13.03
C GLU A 213 -2.71 15.71 11.95
N PHE A 214 -2.06 14.56 12.16
CA PHE A 214 -2.21 13.40 11.27
C PHE A 214 -3.68 12.96 11.20
N LEU A 215 -4.33 12.76 12.35
CA LEU A 215 -5.72 12.34 12.44
C LEU A 215 -6.65 13.34 11.76
N LYS A 216 -6.42 14.64 11.95
CA LYS A 216 -7.17 15.71 11.28
C LYS A 216 -7.02 15.60 9.77
N SER A 217 -5.78 15.44 9.27
CA SER A 217 -5.49 15.36 7.84
C SER A 217 -6.18 14.18 7.16
N ILE A 218 -6.10 12.97 7.75
CA ILE A 218 -6.70 11.77 7.16
C ILE A 218 -8.22 11.84 7.18
N ILE A 219 -8.81 12.38 8.25
CA ILE A 219 -10.27 12.59 8.35
C ILE A 219 -10.76 13.59 7.31
N TYR A 220 -10.07 14.71 7.13
CA TYR A 220 -10.46 15.71 6.13
C TYR A 220 -10.33 15.19 4.70
N ASN A 221 -9.25 14.47 4.39
CA ASN A 221 -9.06 13.85 3.07
C ASN A 221 -10.15 12.81 2.80
N TYR A 222 -10.49 11.99 3.80
CA TYR A 222 -11.59 11.05 3.69
C TYR A 222 -12.93 11.76 3.50
N ALA A 223 -13.23 12.81 4.27
CA ALA A 223 -14.47 13.55 4.16
C ALA A 223 -14.64 14.21 2.78
N ALA A 224 -13.57 14.79 2.24
CA ALA A 224 -13.56 15.36 0.90
C ALA A 224 -13.84 14.31 -0.19
N LYS A 225 -13.32 13.08 -0.01
CA LYS A 225 -13.51 11.97 -0.96
C LYS A 225 -14.87 11.28 -0.83
N TYR A 226 -15.43 11.20 0.39
CA TYR A 226 -16.67 10.49 0.71
C TYR A 226 -17.64 11.38 1.50
N PRO A 227 -18.12 12.50 0.94
CA PRO A 227 -18.89 13.53 1.66
C PRO A 227 -20.21 13.01 2.27
N THR A 228 -20.76 11.93 1.73
CA THR A 228 -22.04 11.35 2.16
C THR A 228 -21.88 10.15 3.09
N SER A 229 -20.67 9.84 3.58
CA SER A 229 -20.47 8.68 4.45
C SER A 229 -21.07 8.91 5.85
N GLN A 230 -21.37 7.80 6.54
CA GLN A 230 -21.91 7.87 7.90
C GLN A 230 -20.90 8.50 8.88
N GLU A 231 -19.62 8.22 8.71
CA GLU A 231 -18.54 8.79 9.51
C GLU A 231 -18.49 10.32 9.36
N VAL A 232 -18.64 10.84 8.14
CA VAL A 232 -18.67 12.28 7.88
C VAL A 232 -19.85 12.96 8.57
N SER A 233 -21.01 12.31 8.61
CA SER A 233 -22.19 12.84 9.31
C SER A 233 -22.00 13.00 10.84
N ARG A 234 -20.94 12.39 11.40
CA ARG A 234 -20.57 12.47 12.81
C ARG A 234 -19.45 13.48 13.08
N LEU A 235 -18.98 14.20 12.06
CA LEU A 235 -17.93 15.21 12.19
C LEU A 235 -18.54 16.59 12.42
N TYR A 236 -18.07 17.25 13.48
CA TYR A 236 -18.47 18.60 13.84
C TYR A 236 -17.26 19.48 14.07
N ILE A 237 -17.47 20.78 13.92
CA ILE A 237 -16.56 21.85 14.29
C ILE A 237 -17.16 22.58 15.50
N SER A 238 -16.32 22.83 16.51
CA SER A 238 -16.69 23.65 17.66
C SER A 238 -16.91 25.11 17.25
N ALA A 239 -18.08 25.65 17.56
CA ALA A 239 -18.47 27.02 17.21
C ALA A 239 -18.10 28.07 18.27
N GLY A 240 -17.63 27.67 19.45
CA GLY A 240 -17.38 28.57 20.58
C GLY A 240 -15.91 28.61 21.01
N ASP A 241 -15.44 29.77 21.47
CA ASP A 241 -14.03 30.02 21.80
C ASP A 241 -13.52 29.19 22.99
N SER A 242 -14.37 28.92 23.98
CA SER A 242 -14.05 28.07 25.12
C SER A 242 -15.33 27.42 25.65
N VAL A 243 -15.60 26.19 25.21
CA VAL A 243 -16.83 25.47 25.57
C VAL A 243 -16.49 24.31 26.49
N ASN A 244 -17.19 24.22 27.63
CA ASN A 244 -17.03 23.12 28.57
C ASN A 244 -17.64 21.83 28.00
N LEU A 245 -16.83 20.78 27.97
CA LEU A 245 -17.28 19.40 27.81
C LEU A 245 -17.64 18.88 29.20
N ARG A 246 -18.76 18.17 29.33
CA ARG A 246 -19.29 17.69 30.63
C ARG A 246 -19.28 16.17 30.73
N ASN A 247 -19.22 15.64 31.95
CA ASN A 247 -19.23 14.18 32.16
C ASN A 247 -20.62 13.52 31.93
N ALA A 248 -21.69 14.30 31.96
CA ALA A 248 -23.06 13.89 31.70
C ALA A 248 -23.79 14.94 30.84
N PRO A 249 -24.82 14.56 30.06
CA PRO A 249 -25.63 15.53 29.32
C PRO A 249 -26.40 16.41 30.31
N GLY A 250 -26.36 17.73 30.10
CA GLY A 250 -27.10 18.70 30.91
C GLY A 250 -26.21 19.74 31.60
N ILE A 251 -26.86 20.79 32.12
CA ILE A 251 -26.17 21.91 32.79
C ILE A 251 -25.64 21.57 34.18
N THR A 252 -26.09 20.45 34.76
CA THR A 252 -25.69 19.97 36.09
C THR A 252 -24.47 19.05 36.05
N GLY A 253 -24.09 18.51 34.88
CA GLY A 253 -22.90 17.66 34.74
C GLY A 253 -21.61 18.41 35.04
N ALA A 254 -20.66 17.78 35.72
CA ALA A 254 -19.38 18.43 36.03
C ALA A 254 -18.55 18.64 34.75
N PRO A 255 -17.77 19.73 34.65
CA PRO A 255 -16.82 19.90 33.55
C PRO A 255 -15.80 18.74 33.52
N ALA A 256 -15.70 18.07 32.38
CA ALA A 256 -14.74 17.00 32.09
C ALA A 256 -13.56 17.50 31.24
N GLY A 257 -13.73 18.62 30.53
CA GLY A 257 -12.70 19.23 29.71
C GLY A 257 -13.23 20.44 28.96
N LYS A 258 -12.47 20.93 27.98
CA LYS A 258 -12.87 22.06 27.13
C LYS A 258 -12.48 21.83 25.68
N THR A 259 -13.26 22.43 24.80
CA THR A 259 -12.93 22.60 23.38
C THR A 259 -12.81 24.09 23.05
N ILE A 260 -12.08 24.38 21.98
CA ILE A 260 -11.88 25.73 21.44
C ILE A 260 -12.57 25.89 20.09
N LYS A 261 -12.68 27.12 19.61
CA LYS A 261 -13.28 27.40 18.31
C LYS A 261 -12.50 26.74 17.18
N ASP A 262 -13.23 26.27 16.16
CA ASP A 262 -12.71 25.62 14.96
C ASP A 262 -12.02 24.27 15.21
N GLU A 263 -12.13 23.72 16.41
CA GLU A 263 -11.62 22.37 16.74
C GLU A 263 -12.52 21.29 16.15
N LEU A 264 -11.91 20.25 15.57
CA LEU A 264 -12.61 19.08 15.06
C LEU A 264 -13.08 18.18 16.20
N LEU A 265 -14.37 17.86 16.19
CA LEU A 265 -15.05 17.03 17.17
C LEU A 265 -15.71 15.84 16.47
N ILE A 266 -15.50 14.65 17.03
CA ILE A 266 -16.13 13.42 16.55
C ILE A 266 -17.27 13.05 17.48
N GLN A 267 -18.48 12.95 16.96
CA GLN A 267 -19.66 12.50 17.69
C GLN A 267 -19.55 11.00 17.99
N ILE A 268 -19.57 10.67 19.28
CA ILE A 268 -19.66 9.30 19.81
C ILE A 268 -21.12 8.92 20.05
N GLU A 269 -21.88 9.82 20.68
CA GLU A 269 -23.25 9.57 21.12
C GLU A 269 -24.09 10.85 21.02
N LYS A 270 -25.41 10.69 20.99
CA LYS A 270 -26.40 11.77 21.00
C LYS A 270 -27.47 11.45 22.04
N SER A 271 -27.90 12.45 22.81
CA SER A 271 -28.97 12.30 23.78
C SER A 271 -30.29 11.95 23.09
N MET A 272 -31.16 11.21 23.80
CA MET A 272 -32.49 10.85 23.30
C MET A 272 -33.39 12.07 23.13
N ASP A 273 -33.34 12.99 24.09
CA ASP A 273 -34.21 14.16 24.13
C ASP A 273 -33.44 15.46 23.92
N MET A 274 -34.13 16.44 23.33
CA MET A 274 -33.67 17.83 23.28
C MET A 274 -33.89 18.50 24.65
N MET A 275 -32.94 19.35 25.04
CA MET A 275 -33.03 20.17 26.23
C MET A 275 -33.02 21.66 25.87
N GLN A 276 -33.75 22.46 26.65
CA GLN A 276 -33.67 23.91 26.59
C GLN A 276 -32.46 24.36 27.41
N VAL A 277 -31.51 25.06 26.79
CA VAL A 277 -30.37 25.69 27.46
C VAL A 277 -30.31 27.15 27.03
N GLY A 278 -30.67 28.06 27.95
CA GLY A 278 -30.84 29.48 27.63
C GLY A 278 -31.96 29.68 26.60
N ASP A 279 -31.61 30.30 25.47
CA ASP A 279 -32.50 30.64 24.35
C ASP A 279 -32.61 29.54 23.28
N SER A 280 -31.86 28.45 23.40
CA SER A 280 -31.77 27.41 22.36
C SER A 280 -32.28 26.06 22.88
N ARG A 281 -32.98 25.33 22.00
CA ARG A 281 -33.41 23.96 22.23
C ARG A 281 -32.67 23.04 21.27
N ASP A 282 -31.88 22.12 21.82
CA ASP A 282 -31.07 21.20 21.02
C ASP A 282 -30.75 19.93 21.81
N TYR A 283 -30.12 18.96 21.16
CA TYR A 283 -29.62 17.75 21.79
C TYR A 283 -28.27 17.99 22.48
N TRP A 284 -27.92 17.07 23.37
CA TRP A 284 -26.56 16.93 23.87
C TRP A 284 -25.84 15.85 23.07
N TYR A 285 -24.57 16.09 22.78
CA TYR A 285 -23.74 15.20 21.99
C TYR A 285 -22.53 14.81 22.82
N LYS A 286 -22.25 13.52 22.94
CA LYS A 286 -20.99 13.05 23.50
C LYS A 286 -19.96 13.10 22.38
N VAL A 287 -18.93 13.91 22.55
CA VAL A 287 -17.90 14.13 21.53
C VAL A 287 -16.51 13.78 22.07
N SER A 288 -15.59 13.50 21.15
CA SER A 288 -14.16 13.47 21.41
C SER A 288 -13.45 14.52 20.58
N THR A 289 -12.51 15.22 21.21
CA THR A 289 -11.45 15.96 20.51
C THR A 289 -10.40 14.99 19.99
N LEU A 290 -9.59 15.42 19.02
CA LEU A 290 -8.39 14.69 18.59
C LEU A 290 -7.25 14.73 19.61
N ARG A 291 -7.40 15.49 20.70
CA ARG A 291 -6.47 15.49 21.84
C ARG A 291 -6.83 14.42 22.89
N GLY A 292 -7.91 13.67 22.66
CA GLY A 292 -8.39 12.64 23.58
C GLY A 292 -9.29 13.14 24.70
N VAL A 293 -9.60 14.44 24.75
CA VAL A 293 -10.61 14.98 25.69
C VAL A 293 -12.00 14.57 25.23
N LYS A 294 -12.76 13.93 26.11
CA LYS A 294 -14.13 13.48 25.87
C LYS A 294 -15.13 14.14 26.79
N GLY A 295 -16.33 14.38 26.29
CA GLY A 295 -17.45 14.79 27.13
C GLY A 295 -18.68 15.22 26.31
N TRP A 296 -19.73 15.56 27.04
CA TRP A 296 -20.99 16.04 26.51
C TRP A 296 -20.93 17.54 26.22
N ILE A 297 -21.38 17.92 25.03
CA ILE A 297 -21.50 19.29 24.56
C ILE A 297 -22.93 19.54 24.06
N PHE A 298 -23.44 20.75 24.26
CA PHE A 298 -24.76 21.14 23.78
C PHE A 298 -24.73 21.52 22.30
N GLY A 299 -25.72 21.08 21.52
CA GLY A 299 -25.74 21.18 20.06
C GLY A 299 -25.56 22.59 19.49
N LYS A 300 -25.99 23.63 20.19
CA LYS A 300 -25.75 25.05 19.82
C LYS A 300 -24.27 25.37 19.54
N PHE A 301 -23.34 24.65 20.17
CA PHE A 301 -21.90 24.85 20.02
C PHE A 301 -21.27 23.96 18.95
N LEU A 302 -22.06 23.17 18.23
CA LEU A 302 -21.61 22.29 17.16
C LEU A 302 -22.10 22.79 15.81
N LYS A 303 -21.18 22.85 14.84
CA LYS A 303 -21.50 23.02 13.43
C LYS A 303 -21.08 21.76 12.68
N PRO A 304 -21.94 21.17 11.82
CA PRO A 304 -21.51 20.08 10.95
C PRO A 304 -20.27 20.49 10.14
N LEU A 305 -19.37 19.55 9.87
CA LEU A 305 -18.20 19.80 9.05
C LEU A 305 -18.63 20.25 7.64
N ASP A 306 -18.19 21.43 7.21
CA ASP A 306 -18.42 21.91 5.84
C ASP A 306 -17.42 21.28 4.87
N VAL A 307 -17.82 20.16 4.28
CA VAL A 307 -16.96 19.41 3.34
C VAL A 307 -16.67 20.20 2.06
N GLN A 308 -17.58 21.07 1.62
CA GLN A 308 -17.37 21.85 0.39
C GLN A 308 -16.21 22.83 0.56
N SER A 309 -16.13 23.46 1.74
CA SER A 309 -15.00 24.34 2.08
C SER A 309 -13.66 23.60 2.04
N ILE A 310 -13.63 22.34 2.50
CA ILE A 310 -12.42 21.49 2.50
C ILE A 310 -11.99 21.16 1.08
N THR A 311 -12.92 20.76 0.21
CA THR A 311 -12.62 20.42 -1.19
C THR A 311 -12.07 21.61 -1.97
N ILE A 312 -12.57 22.83 -1.68
CA ILE A 312 -12.10 24.07 -2.32
C ILE A 312 -10.71 24.46 -1.80
N SER A 313 -10.45 24.37 -0.49
CA SER A 313 -9.12 24.62 0.06
C SER A 313 -8.07 23.57 -0.33
N ASN A 314 -8.52 22.33 -0.58
CA ASN A 314 -7.68 21.22 -1.04
C ASN A 314 -7.57 21.13 -2.57
N GLN A 315 -7.80 22.22 -3.32
CA GLN A 315 -7.43 22.28 -4.75
C GLN A 315 -5.91 22.23 -5.02
N GLN A 316 -5.09 21.79 -4.06
CA GLN A 316 -3.85 21.12 -4.43
C GLN A 316 -4.21 19.75 -4.98
N GLU A 317 -4.01 19.58 -6.29
CA GLU A 317 -4.17 18.30 -6.96
C GLU A 317 -3.30 17.25 -6.25
N ILE A 318 -3.94 16.37 -5.45
CA ILE A 318 -3.25 15.28 -4.75
C ILE A 318 -2.96 14.22 -5.79
N TRP A 319 -1.68 14.05 -6.08
CA TRP A 319 -1.17 12.99 -6.94
C TRP A 319 -0.91 11.74 -6.10
N SER A 320 -1.22 10.57 -6.65
CA SER A 320 -0.93 9.27 -6.02
C SER A 320 0.59 9.01 -6.00
N VAL A 321 1.30 9.52 -7.01
CA VAL A 321 2.76 9.51 -7.12
C VAL A 321 3.23 10.87 -7.59
N GLU A 322 4.23 11.43 -6.90
CA GLU A 322 5.02 12.58 -7.37
C GLU A 322 6.49 12.25 -7.19
N ASP A 323 7.18 12.03 -8.30
CA ASP A 323 8.61 11.71 -8.29
C ASP A 323 9.41 12.82 -8.97
N PHE A 324 10.16 13.55 -8.16
CA PHE A 324 11.17 14.54 -8.57
C PHE A 324 12.59 13.96 -8.52
N PHE A 325 12.67 12.62 -8.46
CA PHE A 325 13.90 11.82 -8.46
C PHE A 325 14.90 12.26 -7.40
N THR A 326 14.41 12.65 -6.21
CA THR A 326 15.26 13.16 -5.13
C THR A 326 16.13 12.08 -4.47
N ALA A 327 15.70 10.82 -4.57
CA ALA A 327 16.37 9.65 -3.98
C ALA A 327 16.67 8.60 -5.05
N TRP A 328 17.81 7.92 -4.91
CA TRP A 328 18.38 6.98 -5.89
C TRP A 328 19.00 5.80 -5.15
N SER A 329 18.71 4.58 -5.61
CA SER A 329 19.29 3.37 -5.02
C SER A 329 20.73 3.13 -5.47
N ASP A 330 21.09 3.62 -6.65
CA ASP A 330 22.45 3.61 -7.19
C ASP A 330 22.64 4.78 -8.19
N SER A 331 23.78 4.84 -8.89
CA SER A 331 24.09 5.92 -9.84
C SER A 331 23.17 6.01 -11.06
N ASN A 332 22.37 4.96 -11.32
CA ASN A 332 21.59 4.76 -12.54
C ASN A 332 20.11 4.44 -12.29
N THR A 333 19.70 4.24 -11.03
CA THR A 333 18.35 3.78 -10.68
C THR A 333 17.71 4.68 -9.63
N PRO A 334 16.63 5.43 -9.98
CA PRO A 334 15.84 6.17 -9.01
C PRO A 334 15.17 5.23 -7.99
N GLU A 335 14.95 5.69 -6.76
CA GLU A 335 14.49 4.86 -5.62
C GLU A 335 13.20 4.05 -5.93
N ASN A 336 12.23 4.65 -6.61
CA ASN A 336 10.91 4.05 -6.87
C ASN A 336 10.78 3.35 -8.23
N TRP A 337 11.90 3.15 -8.91
CA TRP A 337 11.95 2.67 -10.29
C TRP A 337 12.85 1.45 -10.41
N ASN A 338 12.50 0.56 -11.32
CA ASN A 338 13.32 -0.58 -11.72
C ASN A 338 13.67 -0.45 -13.19
N HIS A 339 14.82 -0.98 -13.59
CA HIS A 339 15.09 -1.16 -15.02
C HIS A 339 14.19 -2.26 -15.58
N ILE A 340 13.69 -2.05 -16.79
CA ILE A 340 13.02 -3.11 -17.55
C ILE A 340 13.99 -4.28 -17.69
N LYS A 341 13.47 -5.51 -17.65
CA LYS A 341 14.31 -6.72 -17.72
C LYS A 341 15.27 -6.66 -18.91
N ASP A 342 16.53 -6.97 -18.68
CA ASP A 342 17.62 -6.97 -19.68
C ASP A 342 17.92 -5.58 -20.30
N ALA A 343 17.43 -4.49 -19.72
CA ALA A 343 17.69 -3.13 -20.20
C ALA A 343 19.10 -2.63 -19.84
N ASP A 344 19.64 -1.75 -20.69
CA ASP A 344 20.91 -1.05 -20.41
C ASP A 344 20.70 0.02 -19.33
N ALA A 345 21.00 -0.34 -18.09
CA ALA A 345 20.95 0.59 -16.96
C ALA A 345 21.92 1.78 -17.11
N GLY A 346 23.03 1.60 -17.85
CA GLY A 346 24.02 2.65 -18.08
C GLY A 346 23.52 3.80 -18.96
N ALA A 347 22.36 3.64 -19.60
CA ALA A 347 21.70 4.70 -20.35
C ALA A 347 21.04 5.76 -19.45
N ILE A 348 20.92 5.50 -18.14
CA ILE A 348 20.22 6.38 -17.21
C ILE A 348 21.21 6.90 -16.16
N SER A 349 21.18 8.21 -15.96
CA SER A 349 21.98 8.91 -14.96
C SER A 349 21.20 10.14 -14.47
N PHE A 350 21.81 10.98 -13.66
CA PHE A 350 21.17 12.20 -13.22
C PHE A 350 22.11 13.40 -13.09
N LYS A 351 21.50 14.58 -13.16
CA LYS A 351 22.13 15.87 -12.85
C LYS A 351 21.41 16.50 -11.67
N LYS A 352 22.17 16.87 -10.64
CA LYS A 352 21.64 17.61 -9.47
C LYS A 352 21.21 19.02 -9.84
N ILE A 353 20.03 19.43 -9.38
CA ILE A 353 19.51 20.80 -9.43
C ILE A 353 18.98 21.21 -8.05
N SER A 354 18.63 22.48 -7.86
CA SER A 354 18.16 22.99 -6.55
C SER A 354 16.82 22.41 -6.09
N SER A 355 15.98 21.97 -7.02
CA SER A 355 14.64 21.39 -6.75
C SER A 355 14.62 19.85 -6.71
N GLY A 356 15.73 19.17 -6.97
CA GLY A 356 15.79 17.71 -7.09
C GLY A 356 16.87 17.23 -8.05
N ASN A 357 16.61 16.15 -8.78
CA ASN A 357 17.49 15.65 -9.83
C ASN A 357 16.76 15.62 -11.18
N ILE A 358 17.45 16.00 -12.24
CA ILE A 358 17.00 15.75 -13.61
C ILE A 358 17.55 14.39 -14.02
N ILE A 359 16.69 13.48 -14.46
CA ILE A 359 17.13 12.26 -15.13
C ILE A 359 17.75 12.66 -16.47
N VAL A 360 18.95 12.17 -16.72
CA VAL A 360 19.66 12.30 -17.99
C VAL A 360 19.70 10.92 -18.63
N PHE A 361 18.97 10.79 -19.74
CA PHE A 361 18.91 9.59 -20.54
C PHE A 361 19.84 9.72 -21.75
N ASN A 362 20.73 8.75 -21.95
CA ASN A 362 21.67 8.68 -23.06
C ASN A 362 21.85 7.23 -23.51
N SER A 363 20.99 6.78 -24.42
CA SER A 363 21.11 5.44 -25.01
C SER A 363 22.21 5.40 -26.06
N LYS A 364 23.05 4.37 -25.99
CA LYS A 364 24.04 4.02 -27.02
C LYS A 364 23.50 3.03 -28.06
N GLY A 365 22.24 2.61 -27.93
CA GLY A 365 21.59 1.65 -28.81
C GLY A 365 22.12 0.21 -28.70
N ILE A 366 22.84 -0.13 -27.63
CA ILE A 366 23.44 -1.45 -27.45
C ILE A 366 22.38 -2.50 -27.09
N ALA A 367 21.47 -2.14 -26.18
CA ALA A 367 20.31 -2.92 -25.78
C ALA A 367 19.07 -2.00 -25.74
N HIS A 368 17.90 -2.56 -25.44
CA HIS A 368 16.76 -1.72 -25.09
C HIS A 368 17.01 -1.04 -23.74
N THR A 369 16.25 0.02 -23.48
CA THR A 369 16.34 0.81 -22.26
C THR A 369 14.99 0.93 -21.58
N GLY A 370 14.96 1.51 -20.40
CA GLY A 370 13.75 2.06 -19.81
C GLY A 370 13.58 1.68 -18.35
N LEU A 371 12.82 2.51 -17.66
CA LEU A 371 12.41 2.32 -16.29
C LEU A 371 10.96 1.84 -16.25
N TYR A 372 10.65 1.11 -15.19
CA TYR A 372 9.34 0.59 -14.88
C TYR A 372 9.06 0.77 -13.38
N SER A 373 7.87 1.29 -13.08
CA SER A 373 7.32 1.35 -11.74
C SER A 373 5.96 0.64 -11.73
N ARG A 374 5.83 -0.37 -10.86
CA ARG A 374 4.55 -1.06 -10.65
C ARG A 374 3.64 -0.11 -9.89
N LEU A 375 2.55 0.29 -10.53
CA LEU A 375 1.55 1.16 -9.94
C LEU A 375 0.17 0.56 -10.18
N ASN A 376 -0.75 0.83 -9.25
CA ASN A 376 -2.13 0.37 -9.37
C ASN A 376 -2.85 1.20 -10.45
N THR A 377 -2.67 0.84 -11.72
CA THR A 377 -3.20 1.65 -12.82
C THR A 377 -4.70 1.49 -12.96
N SER A 378 -5.44 2.59 -13.00
CA SER A 378 -6.89 2.59 -13.08
C SER A 378 -7.31 2.98 -14.50
N ARG A 379 -8.54 2.65 -14.88
CA ARG A 379 -9.13 3.16 -16.13
C ARG A 379 -9.29 4.68 -16.10
N THR A 380 -9.58 5.21 -14.92
CA THR A 380 -9.55 6.64 -14.66
C THR A 380 -8.16 7.02 -14.19
N PHE A 381 -7.42 7.82 -14.96
CA PHE A 381 -6.05 8.18 -14.61
C PHE A 381 -5.66 9.57 -15.10
N LYS A 382 -4.63 10.13 -14.47
CA LYS A 382 -3.88 11.29 -14.98
C LYS A 382 -2.39 11.02 -14.85
N LEU A 383 -1.65 11.13 -15.94
CA LEU A 383 -0.20 10.97 -16.03
C LEU A 383 0.38 12.29 -16.54
N MET A 384 1.23 12.94 -15.77
CA MET A 384 1.98 14.13 -16.18
C MET A 384 3.47 13.84 -16.13
N ILE A 385 4.19 14.14 -17.20
CA ILE A 385 5.65 14.04 -17.24
C ILE A 385 6.22 15.33 -17.81
N ARG A 386 7.26 15.86 -17.15
CA ARG A 386 8.00 17.01 -17.64
C ARG A 386 9.33 16.57 -18.20
N GLY A 387 9.53 16.78 -19.50
CA GLY A 387 10.71 16.30 -20.20
C GLY A 387 11.04 17.10 -21.44
N ARG A 388 12.21 16.85 -22.00
CA ARG A 388 12.65 17.35 -23.29
C ARG A 388 13.50 16.35 -24.05
N PHE A 389 13.40 16.39 -25.35
CA PHE A 389 14.28 15.68 -26.28
C PHE A 389 15.59 16.44 -26.42
N ILE A 390 16.70 15.73 -26.58
CA ILE A 390 17.99 16.38 -26.86
C ILE A 390 18.45 16.04 -28.27
N SER A 391 18.51 14.75 -28.62
CA SER A 391 18.93 14.32 -29.95
C SER A 391 18.64 12.84 -30.22
N GLY A 392 18.70 12.43 -31.49
CA GLY A 392 18.75 11.03 -31.92
C GLY A 392 17.43 10.43 -32.38
N ALA A 393 17.24 9.13 -32.10
CA ALA A 393 16.03 8.39 -32.44
C ALA A 393 14.88 8.66 -31.45
N PRO A 394 13.61 8.41 -31.85
CA PRO A 394 12.45 8.58 -30.97
C PRO A 394 12.57 7.81 -29.65
N VAL A 395 12.04 8.39 -28.57
CA VAL A 395 12.02 7.78 -27.23
C VAL A 395 10.60 7.76 -26.71
N ILE A 396 10.17 6.64 -26.13
CA ILE A 396 8.93 6.61 -25.36
C ILE A 396 9.21 7.26 -24.01
N LEU A 397 8.77 8.51 -23.88
CA LEU A 397 8.98 9.35 -22.70
C LEU A 397 8.27 8.76 -21.49
N ALA A 398 7.00 8.39 -21.65
CA ALA A 398 6.23 7.65 -20.66
C ALA A 398 5.19 6.75 -21.31
N ALA A 399 4.86 5.64 -20.67
CA ALA A 399 3.75 4.76 -21.02
C ALA A 399 2.96 4.35 -19.78
N TYR A 400 1.64 4.48 -19.84
CA TYR A 400 0.69 4.01 -18.83
C TYR A 400 0.06 2.71 -19.31
N SER A 401 0.41 1.60 -18.66
CA SER A 401 -0.07 0.26 -19.01
C SER A 401 -1.16 -0.21 -18.03
N MET A 402 -2.30 -0.60 -18.57
CA MET A 402 -3.45 -1.13 -17.85
C MET A 402 -3.52 -2.65 -17.97
N GLU A 403 -4.49 -3.26 -17.30
CA GLU A 403 -4.74 -4.71 -17.42
C GLU A 403 -4.95 -5.13 -18.88
N ARG A 404 -4.46 -6.33 -19.23
CA ARG A 404 -4.53 -6.93 -20.57
C ARG A 404 -3.67 -6.25 -21.64
N GLY A 405 -2.67 -5.47 -21.23
CA GLY A 405 -1.71 -4.85 -22.14
C GLY A 405 -2.27 -3.66 -22.92
N GLU A 406 -3.35 -3.04 -22.44
CA GLU A 406 -3.87 -1.77 -22.98
C GLU A 406 -2.99 -0.61 -22.50
N VAL A 407 -2.41 0.13 -23.44
CA VAL A 407 -1.36 1.11 -23.16
C VAL A 407 -1.71 2.47 -23.76
N TYR A 408 -1.36 3.52 -23.03
CA TYR A 408 -1.22 4.89 -23.54
C TYR A 408 0.22 5.33 -23.41
N HIS A 409 0.88 5.70 -24.50
CA HIS A 409 2.27 6.15 -24.47
C HIS A 409 2.47 7.49 -25.16
N ILE A 410 3.44 8.25 -24.64
CA ILE A 410 3.94 9.51 -25.20
C ILE A 410 5.32 9.20 -25.77
N LYS A 411 5.46 9.35 -27.09
CA LYS A 411 6.70 9.18 -27.83
C LYS A 411 7.21 10.54 -28.25
N LEU A 412 8.41 10.88 -27.81
CA LEU A 412 9.01 12.18 -28.03
C LEU A 412 10.07 12.12 -29.14
N GLU A 413 10.03 13.12 -30.02
CA GLU A 413 10.98 13.35 -31.11
C GLU A 413 11.38 14.84 -31.13
N GLY A 414 12.33 15.22 -32.00
CA GLY A 414 12.83 16.60 -32.05
C GLY A 414 11.78 17.64 -32.44
N GLU A 415 10.96 17.36 -33.45
CA GLU A 415 10.01 18.31 -34.04
C GLU A 415 8.53 17.87 -33.92
N LYS A 416 8.28 16.83 -33.14
CA LYS A 416 6.92 16.36 -32.84
C LYS A 416 6.89 15.51 -31.58
N VAL A 417 5.70 15.39 -31.03
CA VAL A 417 5.33 14.36 -30.05
C VAL A 417 4.26 13.48 -30.66
N GLU A 418 4.31 12.19 -30.39
CA GLU A 418 3.31 11.21 -30.81
C GLU A 418 2.65 10.59 -29.58
N VAL A 419 1.33 10.48 -29.61
CA VAL A 419 0.57 9.74 -28.59
C VAL A 419 -0.27 8.67 -29.28
N ASN A 420 0.04 7.40 -29.00
CA ASN A 420 -0.64 6.24 -29.60
C ASN A 420 -0.88 6.39 -31.11
N GLY A 421 0.16 6.78 -31.86
CA GLY A 421 0.11 6.97 -33.31
C GLY A 421 -0.44 8.33 -33.79
N ARG A 422 -0.85 9.24 -32.90
CA ARG A 422 -1.23 10.61 -33.28
C ARG A 422 -0.06 11.57 -33.13
N SER A 423 0.46 12.07 -34.25
CA SER A 423 1.55 13.06 -34.26
C SER A 423 1.04 14.49 -34.07
N ILE A 424 1.70 15.24 -33.20
CA ILE A 424 1.44 16.63 -32.87
C ILE A 424 2.75 17.41 -33.07
N PRO A 425 2.81 18.38 -34.00
CA PRO A 425 3.99 19.20 -34.20
C PRO A 425 4.31 20.01 -32.95
N ILE A 426 5.56 19.93 -32.46
CA ILE A 426 6.07 20.68 -31.32
C ILE A 426 7.59 20.64 -31.32
N HIS A 427 8.25 21.70 -30.85
CA HIS A 427 9.69 21.66 -30.61
C HIS A 427 10.00 20.85 -29.36
N GLY A 428 10.15 19.53 -29.52
CA GLY A 428 10.39 18.60 -28.42
C GLY A 428 11.69 18.87 -27.66
N THR A 429 12.58 19.72 -28.19
CA THR A 429 13.81 20.17 -27.51
C THR A 429 13.57 21.13 -26.35
N ASP A 430 12.40 21.77 -26.31
CA ASP A 430 11.99 22.64 -25.23
C ASP A 430 11.40 21.82 -24.07
N TRP A 431 11.43 22.39 -22.87
CA TRP A 431 10.83 21.77 -21.69
C TRP A 431 9.32 21.94 -21.70
N HIS A 432 8.61 20.83 -21.80
CA HIS A 432 7.15 20.80 -21.78
C HIS A 432 6.61 19.89 -20.69
N ASN A 433 5.43 20.23 -20.18
CA ASN A 433 4.61 19.35 -19.37
C ASN A 433 3.67 18.57 -20.29
N TYR A 434 3.92 17.28 -20.47
CA TYR A 434 3.06 16.40 -21.24
C TYR A 434 2.09 15.68 -20.31
N GLU A 435 0.80 15.78 -20.58
CA GLU A 435 -0.25 15.22 -19.73
C GLU A 435 -1.18 14.30 -20.52
N LEU A 436 -1.28 13.04 -20.09
CA LEU A 436 -2.30 12.09 -20.54
C LEU A 436 -3.34 11.89 -19.44
N ALA A 437 -4.61 12.03 -19.78
CA ALA A 437 -5.70 11.80 -18.83
C ALA A 437 -6.84 11.00 -19.47
N SER A 438 -7.39 10.05 -18.73
CA SER A 438 -8.59 9.31 -19.12
C SER A 438 -9.57 9.26 -17.95
N GLU A 439 -10.86 9.42 -18.24
CA GLU A 439 -11.92 9.27 -17.24
C GLU A 439 -12.55 7.86 -17.26
N ASP A 440 -12.46 7.15 -18.39
CA ASP A 440 -13.17 5.90 -18.65
C ASP A 440 -12.26 4.72 -19.06
N GLY A 441 -10.98 4.97 -19.29
CA GLY A 441 -9.96 4.03 -19.76
C GLY A 441 -10.05 3.69 -21.25
N LYS A 442 -11.14 4.04 -21.92
CA LYS A 442 -11.35 3.78 -23.36
C LYS A 442 -10.74 4.86 -24.23
N PHE A 443 -10.84 6.10 -23.76
CA PHE A 443 -10.34 7.26 -24.46
C PHE A 443 -9.55 8.15 -23.53
N ALA A 444 -8.36 8.56 -23.98
CA ALA A 444 -7.56 9.57 -23.32
C ALA A 444 -7.68 10.93 -24.03
N SER A 445 -7.38 11.97 -23.27
CA SER A 445 -7.03 13.30 -23.75
C SER A 445 -5.55 13.54 -23.51
N PHE A 446 -4.94 14.36 -24.35
CA PHE A 446 -3.56 14.74 -24.27
C PHE A 446 -3.44 16.26 -24.27
N SER A 447 -2.72 16.77 -23.30
CA SER A 447 -2.47 18.20 -23.10
C SER A 447 -0.97 18.46 -23.03
N ILE A 448 -0.56 19.63 -23.51
CA ILE A 448 0.81 20.12 -23.42
C ILE A 448 0.76 21.49 -22.74
N ASP A 449 1.53 21.66 -21.67
CA ASP A 449 1.60 22.91 -20.89
C ASP A 449 0.23 23.43 -20.41
N GLY A 450 -0.68 22.50 -20.11
CA GLY A 450 -2.04 22.79 -19.64
C GLY A 450 -3.07 23.02 -20.75
N GLU A 451 -2.65 23.05 -22.03
CA GLU A 451 -3.56 23.18 -23.16
C GLU A 451 -3.86 21.81 -23.78
N MET A 452 -5.14 21.47 -23.92
CA MET A 452 -5.56 20.22 -24.56
C MET A 452 -5.30 20.28 -26.07
N VAL A 453 -4.40 19.44 -26.57
CA VAL A 453 -3.98 19.40 -27.98
C VAL A 453 -4.60 18.24 -28.76
N SER A 454 -5.03 17.18 -28.09
CA SER A 454 -5.68 16.02 -28.72
C SER A 454 -6.65 15.35 -27.76
N GLY A 455 -7.80 14.90 -28.28
CA GLY A 455 -8.84 14.25 -27.48
C GLY A 455 -9.34 12.95 -28.11
N ARG A 456 -9.96 12.08 -27.33
CA ARG A 456 -10.49 10.77 -27.76
C ARG A 456 -9.44 9.85 -28.36
N ILE A 457 -8.27 9.78 -27.75
CA ILE A 457 -7.16 8.90 -28.14
C ILE A 457 -7.47 7.49 -27.63
N PRO A 458 -7.55 6.45 -28.46
CA PRO A 458 -7.77 5.07 -27.99
C PRO A 458 -6.50 4.47 -27.39
N SER A 459 -6.65 3.47 -26.52
CA SER A 459 -5.52 2.63 -26.09
C SER A 459 -4.99 1.79 -27.25
N VAL A 460 -3.72 1.36 -27.13
CA VAL A 460 -3.09 0.40 -28.05
C VAL A 460 -2.70 -0.85 -27.27
N THR A 461 -2.57 -1.99 -27.94
CA THR A 461 -1.97 -3.18 -27.33
C THR A 461 -0.50 -3.24 -27.70
N ASP A 462 0.37 -3.27 -26.70
CA ASP A 462 1.82 -3.35 -26.89
C ASP A 462 2.43 -4.35 -25.91
N ASN A 463 3.00 -5.44 -26.44
CA ASN A 463 3.57 -6.53 -25.65
C ASN A 463 4.83 -6.11 -24.88
N ILE A 464 5.44 -4.97 -25.22
CA ILE A 464 6.60 -4.45 -24.50
C ILE A 464 6.21 -3.96 -23.12
N PHE A 465 5.00 -3.40 -23.01
CA PHE A 465 4.44 -2.87 -21.78
C PHE A 465 3.41 -3.85 -21.23
N SER A 466 3.78 -5.13 -21.15
CA SER A 466 2.88 -6.22 -20.76
C SER A 466 2.43 -6.12 -19.30
N ASP A 467 3.27 -5.56 -18.44
CA ASP A 467 2.98 -5.47 -17.02
C ASP A 467 2.25 -4.15 -16.73
N ARG A 468 1.14 -4.26 -16.02
CA ARG A 468 0.40 -3.10 -15.51
C ARG A 468 1.30 -2.16 -14.71
N GLY A 469 1.29 -0.87 -15.00
CA GLY A 469 2.17 0.10 -14.32
C GLY A 469 2.51 1.30 -15.20
N VAL A 470 3.58 1.99 -14.83
CA VAL A 470 4.11 3.10 -15.63
C VAL A 470 5.54 2.79 -16.04
N TYR A 471 5.80 3.00 -17.33
CA TYR A 471 7.11 2.89 -17.93
C TYR A 471 7.58 4.28 -18.37
N MET A 472 8.89 4.48 -18.42
CA MET A 472 9.47 5.70 -18.98
C MET A 472 10.82 5.43 -19.63
N LEU A 473 11.23 6.33 -20.53
CA LEU A 473 12.55 6.31 -21.17
C LEU A 473 12.84 5.01 -21.94
N TYR A 474 11.81 4.43 -22.54
CA TYR A 474 11.97 3.21 -23.34
C TYR A 474 12.45 3.56 -24.75
N GLN A 475 13.50 2.87 -25.16
CA GLN A 475 13.99 2.86 -26.53
C GLN A 475 14.40 1.44 -26.92
N TYR A 476 14.09 1.06 -28.16
CA TYR A 476 14.52 -0.21 -28.74
C TYR A 476 16.04 -0.25 -28.97
N ALA A 477 16.61 -1.45 -28.92
CA ALA A 477 17.99 -1.69 -29.35
C ALA A 477 18.23 -1.14 -30.77
N GLY A 478 19.41 -0.56 -31.00
CA GLY A 478 19.79 0.13 -32.23
C GLY A 478 19.45 1.64 -32.25
N GLY A 479 18.57 2.12 -31.37
CA GLY A 479 18.30 3.55 -31.22
C GLY A 479 19.37 4.25 -30.38
N VAL A 480 20.02 5.28 -30.95
CA VAL A 480 20.87 6.20 -30.19
C VAL A 480 20.08 7.47 -29.95
N SER A 481 19.91 7.87 -28.69
CA SER A 481 19.18 9.09 -28.37
C SER A 481 19.52 9.64 -26.99
N SER A 482 19.13 10.89 -26.78
CA SER A 482 19.28 11.60 -25.53
C SER A 482 18.01 12.37 -25.20
N CYS A 483 17.57 12.29 -23.95
CA CYS A 483 16.47 13.07 -23.41
C CYS A 483 16.67 13.37 -21.93
N GLU A 484 15.93 14.34 -21.42
CA GLU A 484 15.96 14.71 -20.00
C GLU A 484 14.55 14.72 -19.43
N VAL A 485 14.41 14.32 -18.17
CA VAL A 485 13.13 14.31 -17.43
C VAL A 485 13.33 14.95 -16.07
N GLU A 486 12.47 15.90 -15.73
CA GLU A 486 12.53 16.63 -14.46
C GLU A 486 11.64 15.98 -13.40
N PHE A 487 10.41 15.60 -13.75
CA PHE A 487 9.50 14.92 -12.84
C PHE A 487 8.48 14.07 -13.59
N ILE A 488 7.83 13.19 -12.84
CA ILE A 488 6.62 12.48 -13.26
C ILE A 488 5.60 12.46 -12.12
N LYS A 489 4.33 12.65 -12.46
CA LYS A 489 3.20 12.63 -11.54
C LYS A 489 2.08 11.74 -12.06
N ILE A 490 1.48 10.96 -11.17
CA ILE A 490 0.47 9.96 -11.55
C ILE A 490 -0.67 10.01 -10.55
N LYS A 491 -1.90 9.97 -11.05
CA LYS A 491 -3.13 9.96 -10.28
C LYS A 491 -4.03 8.83 -10.73
#